data_AF-A0A930Y1W3-F1
#
_entry.id   AF-A0A930Y1W3-F1
#
_cell.length_a   1.000
_cell.length_b   1.000
_cell.length_c   1.000
_cell.angle_alpha   90.00
_cell.angle_beta   90.00
_cell.angle_gamma   90.00
#
_symmetry.space_group_name_H-M   'P 1'
#
loop_
_entity.id
_entity.type
_entity.pdbx_description
1 polymer ?
#
loop_
_entity_poly.entity_id
_entity_poly.type
_entity_poly.pdbx_seq_one_letter_code
_entity_poly.pdbx_strand_id
1 'polypeptide(L)'
;MSLVVQALSDYRTTAMTVFSEETDLPQDIAEDVTREAIKSMGVSSIHDRLYGKVDVKKAIYMFLPEPVPVALMLDAKAERRNGDQTATIQMSQTSMRVRMIRVGQVLDEPGRIDPVIQREHRIYQVVTIVAKYVYEYLRPGQKLHRIIVACIPNGRLQDIYNPNADDTIWLAGRNAPSR
;
A
#
# COMPACT_ATOMS: atom_id res chain seq x y z
N MET A 1 -4.06 -1.92 9.84
CA MET A 1 -3.89 -0.49 9.52
C MET A 1 -3.30 0.30 10.68
N SER A 2 -3.88 0.28 11.90
CA SER A 2 -3.42 1.10 13.03
C SER A 2 -1.94 0.94 13.37
N LEU A 3 -1.40 -0.28 13.29
CA LEU A 3 0.03 -0.55 13.45
C LEU A 3 0.89 0.28 12.48
N VAL A 4 0.54 0.31 11.19
CA VAL A 4 1.29 1.06 10.16
C VAL A 4 1.16 2.56 10.38
N VAL A 5 -0.05 3.02 10.71
CA VAL A 5 -0.29 4.44 11.02
C VAL A 5 0.57 4.88 12.20
N GLN A 6 0.61 4.07 13.26
CA GLN A 6 1.42 4.36 14.44
C GLN A 6 2.91 4.35 14.09
N ALA A 7 3.40 3.40 13.29
CA ALA A 7 4.81 3.35 12.87
C ALA A 7 5.23 4.62 12.13
N LEU A 8 4.42 5.05 11.16
CA LEU A 8 4.68 6.26 10.38
C LEU A 8 4.51 7.54 11.22
N SER A 9 3.56 7.54 12.16
CA SER A 9 3.38 8.64 13.11
C SER A 9 4.60 8.81 14.00
N ASP A 10 5.13 7.73 14.58
CA ASP A 10 6.31 7.77 15.44
C ASP A 10 7.57 8.16 14.65
N TYR A 11 7.65 7.75 13.38
CA TYR A 11 8.75 8.07 12.47
C TYR A 11 8.62 9.44 11.76
N ARG A 12 7.56 10.21 12.04
CA ARG A 12 7.20 11.42 11.25
C ARG A 12 8.31 12.47 11.18
N THR A 13 9.03 12.71 12.26
CA THR A 13 10.08 13.75 12.31
C THR A 13 11.23 13.35 11.41
N THR A 14 11.68 12.10 11.51
CA THR A 14 12.72 11.55 10.63
C THR A 14 12.27 11.55 9.18
N ALA A 15 11.03 11.13 8.89
CA ALA A 15 10.47 11.20 7.54
C ALA A 15 10.52 12.61 6.94
N MET A 16 10.17 13.64 7.72
CA MET A 16 10.25 15.03 7.26
C MET A 16 11.68 15.47 6.97
N THR A 17 12.63 15.11 7.85
CA THR A 17 14.06 15.41 7.67
C THR A 17 14.59 14.75 6.40
N VAL A 18 14.37 13.44 6.24
CA VAL A 18 14.82 12.66 5.07
C VAL A 18 14.27 13.26 3.77
N PHE A 19 12.97 13.55 3.68
CA PHE A 19 12.39 14.19 2.49
C PHE A 19 12.99 15.57 2.20
N SER A 20 13.42 16.32 3.21
CA SER A 20 13.99 17.66 3.04
C SER A 20 15.47 17.67 2.64
N GLU A 21 16.23 16.67 3.10
CA GLU A 21 17.68 16.59 2.93
C GLU A 21 18.09 15.76 1.72
N GLU A 22 17.33 14.71 1.38
CA GLU A 22 17.66 13.80 0.30
C GLU A 22 17.29 14.34 -1.09
N THR A 23 18.15 14.07 -2.06
CA THR A 23 17.99 14.48 -3.46
C THR A 23 17.45 13.38 -4.37
N ASP A 24 17.24 12.19 -3.80
CA ASP A 24 16.75 11.01 -4.53
C ASP A 24 15.31 11.19 -5.01
N LEU A 25 14.84 10.25 -5.84
CA LEU A 25 13.48 10.31 -6.33
C LEU A 25 12.51 10.19 -5.14
N PRO A 26 11.47 11.03 -5.07
CA PRO A 26 10.50 11.00 -3.97
C PRO A 26 9.90 9.61 -3.71
N GLN A 27 9.80 8.77 -4.75
CA GLN A 27 9.32 7.41 -4.65
C GLN A 27 10.31 6.51 -3.88
N ASP A 28 11.61 6.60 -4.18
CA ASP A 28 12.64 5.82 -3.49
C ASP A 28 12.72 6.22 -2.01
N ILE A 29 12.66 7.54 -1.75
CA ILE A 29 12.59 8.09 -0.38
C ILE A 29 11.37 7.55 0.37
N ALA A 30 10.19 7.53 -0.27
CA ALA A 30 8.96 7.03 0.32
C ALA A 30 9.05 5.53 0.69
N GLU A 31 9.68 4.73 -0.16
CA GLU A 31 9.90 3.30 0.09
C GLU A 31 10.81 3.07 1.29
N ASP A 32 11.92 3.81 1.37
CA ASP A 32 12.88 3.67 2.47
C ASP A 32 12.33 4.18 3.80
N VAL A 33 11.66 5.34 3.82
CA VAL A 33 10.96 5.83 5.02
C VAL A 33 9.94 4.80 5.50
N THR A 34 9.17 4.19 4.60
CA THR A 34 8.19 3.15 4.97
C THR A 34 8.88 1.93 5.57
N ARG A 35 9.98 1.48 4.97
CA ARG A 35 10.75 0.31 5.42
C ARG A 35 11.34 0.53 6.80
N GLU A 36 12.00 1.66 7.02
CA GLU A 36 12.64 1.98 8.28
C GLU A 36 11.62 2.28 9.38
N ALA A 37 10.50 2.95 9.09
CA ALA A 37 9.44 3.17 10.07
C ALA A 37 8.88 1.85 10.64
N ILE A 38 8.58 0.87 9.78
CA ILE A 38 8.09 -0.45 10.20
C ILE A 38 9.16 -1.23 10.96
N LYS A 39 10.41 -1.14 10.53
CA LYS A 39 11.55 -1.80 11.18
C LYS A 39 11.80 -1.22 12.59
N SER A 40 11.80 0.10 12.72
CA SER A 40 11.97 0.82 14.00
C SER A 40 10.86 0.52 15.00
N MET A 41 9.61 0.32 14.54
CA MET A 41 8.50 -0.07 15.42
C MET A 41 8.71 -1.42 16.11
N GLY A 42 9.49 -2.34 15.53
CA GLY A 42 9.77 -3.64 16.15
C GLY A 42 8.57 -4.61 16.13
N VAL A 43 7.98 -4.82 14.95
CA VAL A 43 6.84 -5.74 14.79
C VAL A 43 7.19 -7.21 15.09
N SER A 44 6.20 -7.97 15.57
CA SER A 44 6.22 -9.42 15.87
C SER A 44 6.50 -10.27 14.62
N SER A 45 7.74 -10.24 14.18
CA SER A 45 8.18 -10.77 12.89
C SER A 45 8.24 -12.30 12.88
N ILE A 46 7.85 -12.88 11.76
CA ILE A 46 8.03 -14.29 11.42
C ILE A 46 9.13 -14.39 10.37
N HIS A 47 10.04 -15.35 10.53
CA HIS A 47 11.19 -15.55 9.64
C HIS A 47 10.83 -16.32 8.36
N ASP A 48 9.77 -15.89 7.67
CA ASP A 48 9.34 -16.48 6.40
C ASP A 48 9.51 -15.47 5.26
N ARG A 49 10.02 -15.96 4.12
CA ARG A 49 10.17 -15.12 2.92
C ARG A 49 8.86 -15.06 2.13
N LEU A 50 8.25 -13.89 2.11
CA LEU A 50 7.09 -13.57 1.28
C LEU A 50 7.51 -13.21 -0.16
N TYR A 51 6.61 -13.43 -1.11
CA TYR A 51 6.76 -13.07 -2.53
C TYR A 51 5.79 -11.95 -2.90
N GLY A 52 6.01 -11.33 -4.06
CA GLY A 52 5.21 -10.22 -4.57
C GLY A 52 6.05 -9.00 -4.90
N LYS A 53 5.48 -8.11 -5.71
CA LYS A 53 6.16 -6.89 -6.23
C LYS A 53 6.01 -5.66 -5.34
N VAL A 54 5.49 -5.82 -4.13
CA VAL A 54 5.25 -4.74 -3.17
C VAL A 54 6.56 -4.35 -2.45
N ASP A 55 6.75 -3.07 -2.14
CA ASP A 55 8.02 -2.49 -1.67
C ASP A 55 8.48 -3.04 -0.32
N VAL A 56 7.53 -3.17 0.62
CA VAL A 56 7.75 -3.74 1.95
C VAL A 56 6.86 -4.96 2.12
N LYS A 57 7.49 -6.10 2.44
CA LYS A 57 6.81 -7.38 2.69
C LYS A 57 7.27 -7.92 4.03
N LYS A 58 6.34 -8.17 4.95
CA LYS A 58 6.68 -8.69 6.28
C LYS A 58 5.68 -9.76 6.71
N ALA A 59 6.20 -10.94 7.05
CA ALA A 59 5.43 -11.95 7.76
C ALA A 59 5.43 -11.56 9.25
N ILE A 60 4.24 -11.40 9.85
CA ILE A 60 4.09 -11.01 11.26
C ILE A 60 2.99 -11.81 11.94
N TYR A 61 3.03 -11.88 13.27
CA TYR A 61 1.86 -12.26 14.08
C TYR A 61 1.05 -11.01 14.43
N MET A 62 -0.20 -10.98 14.05
CA MET A 62 -1.16 -10.01 14.59
C MET A 62 -1.84 -10.61 15.81
N PHE A 63 -1.70 -9.97 16.96
CA PHE A 63 -2.37 -10.37 18.19
C PHE A 63 -3.80 -9.82 18.21
N LEU A 64 -4.72 -10.61 17.67
CA LEU A 64 -6.16 -10.50 17.91
C LEU A 64 -6.48 -11.45 19.09
N PRO A 65 -7.74 -11.76 19.47
CA PRO A 65 -7.98 -12.68 20.60
C PRO A 65 -7.17 -13.99 20.51
N GLU A 66 -6.84 -14.43 19.30
CA GLU A 66 -5.79 -15.41 19.01
C GLU A 66 -4.73 -14.82 18.05
N PRO A 67 -3.46 -15.27 18.11
CA PRO A 67 -2.42 -14.84 17.17
C PRO A 67 -2.71 -15.31 15.74
N VAL A 68 -2.75 -14.37 14.79
CA VAL A 68 -2.99 -14.66 13.37
C VAL A 68 -1.72 -14.37 12.56
N PRO A 69 -1.19 -15.33 11.78
CA PRO A 69 -0.13 -15.05 10.81
C PRO A 69 -0.66 -14.15 9.70
N VAL A 70 0.02 -13.01 9.50
CA VAL A 70 -0.33 -12.00 8.49
C VAL A 70 0.86 -11.78 7.57
N ALA A 71 0.58 -11.81 6.26
CA ALA A 71 1.48 -11.33 5.23
C ALA A 71 1.16 -9.86 4.99
N LEU A 72 1.92 -9.00 5.66
CA LEU A 72 1.79 -7.56 5.58
C LEU A 72 2.50 -7.05 4.32
N MET A 73 1.72 -6.51 3.38
CA MET A 73 2.18 -5.97 2.10
C MET A 73 2.00 -4.45 2.12
N LEU A 74 3.09 -3.69 2.20
CA LEU A 74 3.08 -2.23 2.22
C LEU A 74 3.71 -1.67 0.95
N ASP A 75 2.91 -0.88 0.26
CA ASP A 75 3.31 -0.20 -0.96
C ASP A 75 3.40 1.31 -0.69
N ALA A 76 4.55 1.90 -0.97
CA ALA A 76 4.77 3.32 -0.82
C ALA A 76 4.45 4.02 -2.14
N LYS A 77 3.78 5.17 -2.06
CA LYS A 77 3.49 6.00 -3.24
C LYS A 77 3.88 7.44 -2.97
N ALA A 78 4.71 8.03 -3.81
CA ALA A 78 4.99 9.46 -3.73
C ALA A 78 4.20 10.24 -4.78
N GLU A 79 3.42 11.22 -4.34
CA GLU A 79 2.57 12.04 -5.21
C GLU A 79 2.70 13.52 -4.85
N ARG A 80 2.72 14.37 -5.86
CA ARG A 80 2.69 15.82 -5.63
C ARG A 80 1.36 16.22 -4.99
N ARG A 81 1.36 17.33 -4.25
CA ARG A 81 0.18 17.88 -3.55
C ARG A 81 -1.12 17.91 -4.37
N ASN A 82 -1.03 18.11 -5.69
CA ASN A 82 -2.18 18.20 -6.59
C ASN A 82 -2.86 16.85 -6.88
N GLY A 83 -2.23 15.73 -6.51
CA GLY A 83 -2.70 14.38 -6.79
C GLY A 83 -3.20 13.64 -5.55
N ASP A 84 -3.59 14.34 -4.47
CA ASP A 84 -3.79 13.74 -3.14
C ASP A 84 -5.04 12.84 -3.00
N GLN A 85 -6.06 12.99 -3.85
CA GLN A 85 -7.34 12.27 -3.72
C GLN A 85 -7.33 10.80 -4.16
N THR A 86 -6.43 10.39 -5.06
CA THR A 86 -6.40 9.03 -5.62
C THR A 86 -5.00 8.42 -5.60
N ALA A 87 -4.90 7.10 -5.54
CA ALA A 87 -3.64 6.38 -5.68
C ALA A 87 -3.74 5.42 -6.86
N THR A 88 -2.71 5.39 -7.71
CA THR A 88 -2.66 4.43 -8.82
C THR A 88 -2.17 3.09 -8.28
N ILE A 89 -3.03 2.08 -8.33
CA ILE A 89 -2.73 0.73 -7.88
C ILE A 89 -2.50 -0.17 -9.10
N GLN A 90 -1.35 -0.85 -9.14
CA GLN A 90 -1.07 -1.86 -10.16
C GLN A 90 -1.77 -3.17 -9.81
N MET A 91 -2.11 -4.00 -10.81
CA MET A 91 -2.73 -5.31 -10.54
C MET A 91 -1.88 -6.22 -9.65
N SER A 92 -0.55 -6.04 -9.61
CA SER A 92 0.36 -6.73 -8.69
C SER A 92 0.38 -6.20 -7.25
N GLN A 93 -0.43 -5.20 -6.94
CA GLN A 93 -0.58 -4.56 -5.62
C GLN A 93 -1.96 -4.82 -5.01
N THR A 94 -2.81 -5.66 -5.62
CA THR A 94 -4.14 -5.99 -5.07
C THR A 94 -4.45 -7.48 -5.24
N SER A 95 -5.22 -8.01 -4.29
CA SER A 95 -5.81 -9.35 -4.37
C SER A 95 -7.27 -9.34 -4.82
N MET A 96 -7.89 -8.15 -4.89
CA MET A 96 -9.23 -8.01 -5.42
C MET A 96 -9.24 -8.11 -6.94
N ARG A 97 -10.36 -8.54 -7.49
CA ARG A 97 -10.70 -8.25 -8.88
C ARG A 97 -11.03 -6.77 -9.00
N VAL A 98 -10.55 -6.14 -10.06
CA VAL A 98 -10.85 -4.77 -10.41
C VAL A 98 -12.00 -4.79 -11.40
N ARG A 99 -13.21 -4.54 -10.89
CA ARG A 99 -14.42 -4.33 -11.69
C ARG A 99 -14.71 -2.84 -11.75
N MET A 100 -14.72 -2.26 -12.94
CA MET A 100 -15.05 -0.84 -13.13
C MET A 100 -15.56 -0.58 -14.53
N ILE A 101 -16.30 0.51 -14.71
CA ILE A 101 -16.63 1.03 -16.04
C ILE A 101 -15.49 1.92 -16.53
N ARG A 102 -15.00 1.62 -17.73
CA ARG A 102 -13.96 2.38 -18.40
C ARG A 102 -14.39 2.66 -19.83
N VAL A 103 -14.54 3.94 -20.17
CA VAL A 103 -14.98 4.39 -21.52
C VAL A 103 -16.27 3.65 -21.95
N GLY A 104 -17.22 3.51 -21.02
CA GLY A 104 -18.50 2.81 -21.25
C GLY A 104 -18.42 1.28 -21.32
N GLN A 105 -17.23 0.68 -21.18
CA GLN A 105 -17.05 -0.77 -21.15
C GLN A 105 -16.77 -1.27 -19.74
N VAL A 106 -17.35 -2.41 -19.40
CA VAL A 106 -17.05 -3.11 -18.14
C VAL A 106 -15.68 -3.76 -18.25
N LEU A 107 -14.75 -3.32 -17.40
CA LEU A 107 -13.49 -3.98 -17.14
C LEU A 107 -13.67 -4.92 -15.95
N ASP A 108 -13.21 -6.17 -16.08
CA ASP A 108 -13.12 -7.13 -14.97
C ASP A 108 -11.78 -7.89 -15.06
N GLU A 109 -10.78 -7.41 -14.31
CA GLU A 109 -9.45 -8.01 -14.28
C GLU A 109 -9.09 -8.53 -12.88
N PRO A 110 -8.51 -9.74 -12.74
CA PRO A 110 -8.09 -10.25 -11.45
C PRO A 110 -6.80 -9.58 -10.95
N GLY A 111 -6.77 -9.24 -9.65
CA GLY A 111 -5.56 -8.95 -8.91
C GLY A 111 -4.54 -10.09 -9.00
N ARG A 112 -3.25 -9.74 -8.86
CA ARG A 112 -2.14 -10.71 -8.95
C ARG A 112 -1.48 -11.01 -7.60
N ILE A 113 -2.05 -10.49 -6.51
CA ILE A 113 -1.69 -10.93 -5.16
C ILE A 113 -2.69 -12.00 -4.74
N ASP A 114 -2.20 -13.11 -4.20
CA ASP A 114 -3.08 -14.12 -3.64
C ASP A 114 -3.79 -13.56 -2.39
N PRO A 115 -5.11 -13.77 -2.22
CA PRO A 115 -5.82 -13.34 -1.00
C PRO A 115 -5.24 -13.93 0.30
N VAL A 116 -4.56 -15.07 0.17
CA VAL A 116 -3.91 -15.81 1.25
C VAL A 116 -2.61 -16.38 0.70
N ILE A 117 -1.53 -16.32 1.49
CA ILE A 117 -0.24 -16.91 1.13
C ILE A 117 0.00 -18.15 1.97
N GLN A 118 0.27 -19.28 1.33
CA GLN A 118 0.70 -20.50 2.00
C GLN A 118 2.21 -20.65 1.92
N ARG A 119 2.84 -20.87 3.08
CA ARG A 119 4.28 -21.17 3.20
C ARG A 119 4.48 -22.22 4.27
N GLU A 120 5.24 -23.25 3.94
CA GLU A 120 5.48 -24.41 4.79
C GLU A 120 4.15 -24.96 5.37
N HIS A 121 3.95 -24.81 6.68
CA HIS A 121 2.80 -25.29 7.44
C HIS A 121 1.90 -24.15 7.93
N ARG A 122 2.01 -22.96 7.32
CA ARG A 122 1.29 -21.75 7.74
C ARG A 122 0.51 -21.11 6.61
N ILE A 123 -0.61 -20.53 7.00
CA ILE A 123 -1.51 -19.78 6.14
C ILE A 123 -1.48 -18.34 6.62
N TYR A 124 -1.00 -17.45 5.75
CA TYR A 124 -0.90 -16.03 6.02
C TYR A 124 -2.08 -15.28 5.42
N GLN A 125 -2.83 -14.56 6.26
CA GLN A 125 -3.81 -13.61 5.75
C GLN A 125 -3.08 -12.43 5.11
N VAL A 126 -3.37 -12.15 3.84
CA VAL A 126 -2.73 -11.02 3.15
C VAL A 126 -3.44 -9.72 3.50
N VAL A 127 -2.67 -8.74 3.99
CA VAL A 127 -3.14 -7.40 4.27
C VAL A 127 -2.33 -6.43 3.43
N THR A 128 -3.01 -5.71 2.54
CA THR A 128 -2.36 -4.74 1.66
C THR A 128 -2.65 -3.32 2.11
N ILE A 129 -1.59 -2.55 2.33
CA ILE A 129 -1.65 -1.16 2.78
C ILE A 129 -0.85 -0.30 1.81
N VAL A 130 -1.40 0.86 1.51
CA VAL A 130 -0.72 1.90 0.72
C VAL A 130 -0.38 3.05 1.66
N ALA A 131 0.90 3.43 1.69
CA ALA A 131 1.39 4.63 2.36
C ALA A 131 1.72 5.68 1.29
N LYS A 132 0.87 6.70 1.17
CA LYS A 132 0.99 7.75 0.17
C LYS A 132 1.61 9.01 0.77
N TYR A 133 2.80 9.34 0.32
CA TYR A 133 3.58 10.51 0.71
C TYR A 133 3.24 11.67 -0.22
N VAL A 134 2.54 12.66 0.35
CA VAL A 134 2.15 13.87 -0.38
C VAL A 134 3.20 14.94 -0.16
N TYR A 135 3.88 15.33 -1.23
CA TYR A 135 5.03 16.23 -1.15
C TYR A 135 4.92 17.42 -2.12
N GLU A 136 5.77 18.42 -1.92
CA GLU A 136 6.03 19.51 -2.87
C GLU A 136 7.53 19.70 -3.06
N TYR A 137 7.95 20.15 -4.23
CA TYR A 137 9.34 20.56 -4.44
C TYR A 137 9.56 21.94 -3.82
N LEU A 138 10.59 22.05 -2.99
CA LEU A 138 11.16 23.32 -2.57
C LEU A 138 12.56 23.44 -3.18
N ARG A 139 13.07 24.66 -3.38
CA ARG A 139 14.46 24.82 -3.81
C ARG A 139 15.31 25.24 -2.62
N PRO A 140 16.32 24.46 -2.20
CA PRO A 140 16.59 23.05 -2.54
C PRO A 140 15.69 22.07 -1.76
N GLY A 141 15.44 20.87 -2.31
CA GLY A 141 14.82 19.75 -1.58
C GLY A 141 13.32 19.51 -1.83
N GLN A 142 12.71 18.78 -0.91
CA GLN A 142 11.30 18.38 -0.98
C GLN A 142 10.66 18.60 0.38
N LYS A 143 9.39 18.98 0.41
CA LYS A 143 8.65 19.10 1.66
C LYS A 143 7.52 18.09 1.69
N LEU A 144 7.61 17.19 2.67
CA LEU A 144 6.54 16.27 3.00
C LEU A 144 5.42 17.03 3.74
N HIS A 145 4.21 17.01 3.19
CA HIS A 145 3.04 17.65 3.80
C HIS A 145 2.25 16.71 4.69
N ARG A 146 2.04 15.48 4.20
CA ARG A 146 1.25 14.45 4.88
C ARG A 146 1.54 13.08 4.30
N ILE A 147 1.29 12.08 5.14
CA ILE A 147 1.27 10.68 4.73
C ILE A 147 -0.17 10.20 4.87
N ILE A 148 -0.78 9.75 3.77
CA ILE A 148 -2.12 9.17 3.75
C ILE A 148 -1.95 7.65 3.75
N VAL A 149 -2.56 6.97 4.72
CA VAL A 149 -2.51 5.51 4.83
C VAL A 149 -3.88 4.94 4.48
N ALA A 150 -3.92 4.02 3.52
CA ALA A 150 -5.14 3.35 3.10
C ALA A 150 -4.94 1.84 3.12
N CYS A 151 -5.95 1.09 3.57
CA CYS A 151 -5.98 -0.36 3.44
C CYS A 151 -6.76 -0.72 2.18
N ILE A 152 -6.17 -1.53 1.30
CA ILE A 152 -6.91 -2.11 0.18
C ILE A 152 -7.62 -3.35 0.72
N PRO A 153 -8.95 -3.50 0.54
CA PRO A 153 -9.65 -4.69 0.99
C PRO A 153 -9.05 -5.95 0.36
N ASN A 154 -9.04 -7.04 1.13
CA ASN A 154 -8.60 -8.33 0.61
C ASN A 154 -9.61 -8.87 -0.41
N GLY A 155 -9.16 -9.66 -1.39
CA GLY A 155 -10.03 -10.31 -2.38
C GLY A 155 -11.17 -11.16 -1.78
N ARG A 156 -11.05 -11.62 -0.53
CA ARG A 156 -12.14 -12.27 0.22
C ARG A 156 -13.32 -11.35 0.56
N LEU A 157 -13.15 -10.03 0.42
CA LEU A 157 -14.17 -9.02 0.65
C LEU A 157 -14.72 -8.44 -0.67
N GLN A 158 -14.51 -9.14 -1.80
CA GLN A 158 -14.90 -8.68 -3.15
C GLN A 158 -16.36 -8.23 -3.19
N ASP A 159 -17.28 -9.07 -2.69
CA ASP A 159 -18.72 -8.83 -2.80
C ASP A 159 -19.21 -7.65 -1.94
N ILE A 160 -18.38 -7.12 -1.06
CA ILE A 160 -18.70 -5.99 -0.19
C ILE A 160 -18.18 -4.68 -0.80
N TYR A 161 -16.96 -4.67 -1.30
CA TYR A 161 -16.28 -3.42 -1.72
C TYR A 161 -16.17 -3.24 -3.23
N ASN A 162 -16.33 -4.31 -4.00
CA ASN A 162 -16.39 -4.24 -5.45
C ASN A 162 -17.22 -5.39 -6.05
N PRO A 163 -18.52 -5.51 -5.67
CA PRO A 163 -19.37 -6.59 -6.16
C PRO A 163 -19.56 -6.56 -7.68
N ASN A 164 -19.64 -5.38 -8.29
CA ASN A 164 -19.82 -5.22 -9.73
C ASN A 164 -19.12 -3.93 -10.24
N ALA A 165 -19.25 -3.61 -11.52
CA ALA A 165 -18.55 -2.48 -12.12
C ALA A 165 -19.16 -1.11 -11.77
N ASP A 166 -20.42 -1.09 -11.33
CA ASP A 166 -21.16 0.12 -10.93
C ASP A 166 -20.96 0.47 -9.45
N ASP A 167 -20.74 -0.54 -8.61
CA ASP A 167 -20.42 -0.43 -7.19
C ASP A 167 -18.97 -0.86 -6.94
N THR A 168 -18.07 0.13 -6.97
CA THR A 168 -16.62 -0.09 -6.99
C THR A 168 -15.84 0.99 -6.26
N ILE A 169 -14.75 0.60 -5.63
CA ILE A 169 -13.72 1.49 -5.07
C ILE A 169 -12.69 1.92 -6.13
N TRP A 170 -12.75 1.38 -7.34
CA TRP A 170 -11.76 1.61 -8.38
C TRP A 170 -12.18 2.73 -9.32
N LEU A 171 -11.20 3.54 -9.72
CA LEU A 171 -11.36 4.55 -10.77
C LEU A 171 -10.42 4.23 -11.93
N ALA A 172 -10.80 4.64 -13.14
CA ALA A 172 -9.93 4.49 -14.31
C ALA A 172 -8.58 5.18 -14.05
N GLY A 173 -7.48 4.43 -14.22
CA GLY A 173 -6.13 4.91 -13.95
C GLY A 173 -5.69 6.03 -14.91
N ARG A 174 -4.67 6.80 -14.51
CA ARG A 174 -4.16 7.97 -15.26
C ARG A 174 -3.63 7.65 -16.67
N ASN A 175 -3.22 6.40 -16.91
CA ASN A 175 -2.73 5.92 -18.21
C ASN A 175 -3.81 5.22 -19.04
N ALA A 176 -5.09 5.43 -18.73
CA ALA A 176 -6.16 4.92 -19.59
C ALA A 176 -6.08 5.65 -20.95
N PRO A 177 -5.81 4.96 -22.09
CA PRO A 177 -6.06 5.51 -23.41
C PRO A 177 -7.43 6.18 -23.44
N SER A 178 -7.41 7.46 -23.81
CA SER A 178 -8.56 8.35 -23.91
C SER A 178 -9.28 8.23 -25.26
N ARG A 179 -9.10 7.10 -25.96
CA ARG A 179 -9.67 6.85 -27.29
C ARG A 179 -10.02 5.38 -27.44
#